data_AF-A0A4P6G9T3-F1
#
_entry.id   AF-A0A4P6G9T3-F1
#
_cell.length_a   1.000
_cell.length_b   1.000
_cell.length_c   1.000
_cell.angle_alpha   90.00
_cell.angle_beta   90.00
_cell.angle_gamma   90.00
#
_symmetry.space_group_name_H-M   'P 1'
#
loop_
_entity.id
_entity.type
_entity.pdbx_description
1 polymer ?
#
loop_
_entity_poly.entity_id
_entity_poly.type
_entity_poly.pdbx_seq_one_letter_code
_entity_poly.pdbx_strand_id
1 'polypeptide(L)'
;MALFGLRVFNESGQLAMDTNSFTYQVLWQGVIDFSGPTLSITLSIPGFNPTNCVFMIIPTRAQDVQLAENDGLGNSKSYPYVTTAVGQVVVRAKNPSADATVTQTAIVARGYAVRFKV
;
A
#
# COMPACT_ATOMS: atom_id res chain seq x y z
N MET A 1 22.99 -4.76 20.99
CA MET A 1 21.95 -5.69 20.51
C MET A 1 20.61 -5.07 20.86
N ALA A 2 19.79 -4.68 19.87
CA ALA A 2 18.49 -4.08 20.17
C ALA A 2 17.50 -5.18 20.56
N LEU A 3 16.83 -5.02 21.70
CA LEU A 3 15.74 -5.90 22.14
C LEU A 3 14.45 -5.44 21.44
N PHE A 4 13.84 -6.35 20.67
CA PHE A 4 12.53 -6.15 20.05
C PHE A 4 11.56 -7.14 20.71
N GLY A 5 10.33 -6.72 21.06
CA GLY A 5 9.40 -7.67 21.67
C GLY A 5 8.18 -7.08 22.37
N LEU A 6 7.78 -7.78 23.43
CA LEU A 6 6.57 -7.55 24.21
C LEU A 6 6.97 -6.88 25.54
N ARG A 7 6.28 -5.80 25.93
CA ARG A 7 6.56 -5.08 27.18
C ARG A 7 5.33 -5.04 28.08
N VAL A 8 5.56 -5.00 29.38
CA VAL A 8 4.54 -4.72 30.40
C VAL A 8 4.50 -3.21 30.61
N PHE A 9 3.35 -2.58 30.39
CA PHE A 9 3.22 -1.11 30.44
C PHE A 9 2.87 -0.57 31.84
N ASN A 10 2.31 -1.41 32.70
CA ASN A 10 1.85 -1.04 34.03
C ASN A 10 1.87 -2.24 34.98
N GLU A 11 1.69 -1.97 36.27
CA GLU A 11 1.63 -2.98 37.34
C GLU A 11 0.48 -3.98 37.16
N SER A 12 -0.49 -3.66 36.30
CA SER A 12 -1.62 -4.52 35.95
C SER A 12 -1.23 -5.72 35.07
N GLY A 13 0.06 -5.86 34.72
CA GLY A 13 0.57 -7.03 33.98
C GLY A 13 0.13 -7.09 32.53
N GLN A 14 -0.39 -5.99 31.98
CA GLN A 14 -0.86 -5.94 30.61
C GLN A 14 0.33 -6.03 29.65
N LEU A 15 0.32 -7.11 28.89
CA LEU A 15 1.30 -7.42 27.86
C LEU A 15 0.87 -6.78 26.55
N ALA A 16 1.68 -5.87 26.01
CA ALA A 16 1.48 -5.33 24.68
C ALA A 16 2.79 -5.32 23.88
N MET A 17 2.64 -5.50 22.57
CA MET A 17 3.74 -5.42 21.62
C MET A 17 4.37 -4.02 21.69
N ASP A 18 5.69 -3.94 21.88
CA ASP A 18 6.41 -2.66 21.94
C ASP A 18 6.63 -2.11 20.53
N THR A 19 5.62 -1.43 19.99
CA THR A 19 5.66 -0.84 18.64
C THR A 19 6.68 0.30 18.50
N ASN A 20 7.27 0.78 19.60
CA ASN A 20 8.25 1.87 19.62
C ASN A 20 9.70 1.42 19.43
N SER A 21 10.00 0.13 19.62
CA SER A 21 11.35 -0.40 19.41
C SER A 21 11.59 -0.87 17.98
N PHE A 22 10.54 -1.11 17.18
CA PHE A 22 10.68 -1.51 15.79
C PHE A 22 11.09 -0.33 14.88
N THR A 23 12.03 -0.57 13.97
CA THR A 23 12.41 0.40 12.92
C THR A 23 11.30 0.57 11.88
N TYR A 24 10.59 -0.51 11.57
CA TYR A 24 9.46 -0.56 10.65
C TYR A 24 8.35 -1.44 11.19
N GLN A 25 7.09 -1.04 10.96
CA GLN A 25 5.90 -1.80 11.31
C GLN A 25 4.97 -1.89 10.10
N VAL A 26 4.59 -3.10 9.70
CA VAL A 26 3.53 -3.30 8.70
C VAL A 26 2.18 -3.10 9.39
N LEU A 27 1.46 -2.05 9.02
CA LEU A 27 0.13 -1.74 9.53
C LEU A 27 -0.97 -2.47 8.78
N TRP A 28 -0.74 -2.73 7.49
CA TRP A 28 -1.70 -3.38 6.62
C TRP A 28 -1.01 -4.09 5.47
N GLN A 29 -1.59 -5.21 5.05
CA GLN A 29 -1.25 -5.89 3.81
C GLN A 29 -2.53 -6.41 3.15
N GLY A 30 -2.56 -6.40 1.82
CA GLY A 30 -3.69 -6.93 1.08
C GLY A 30 -3.46 -6.98 -0.42
N VAL A 31 -4.43 -7.55 -1.13
CA VAL A 31 -4.42 -7.62 -2.59
C VAL A 31 -5.12 -6.38 -3.16
N ILE A 32 -4.51 -5.81 -4.20
CA ILE A 32 -5.05 -4.74 -5.03
C ILE A 32 -5.29 -5.38 -6.40
N ASP A 33 -6.55 -5.52 -6.79
CA ASP A 33 -6.93 -6.20 -8.02
C ASP A 33 -7.72 -5.26 -8.94
N PHE A 34 -7.09 -4.88 -10.05
CA PHE A 34 -7.69 -4.11 -11.14
C PHE A 34 -7.91 -4.93 -12.41
N SER A 35 -7.75 -6.25 -12.36
CA SER A 35 -7.97 -7.12 -13.54
C SER A 35 -9.44 -7.17 -13.97
N GLY A 36 -10.36 -6.72 -13.11
CA GLY A 36 -11.80 -6.62 -13.37
C GLY A 36 -12.31 -5.18 -13.55
N PRO A 37 -13.62 -4.93 -13.34
CA PRO A 37 -14.23 -3.61 -13.56
C PRO A 37 -13.98 -2.59 -12.43
N THR A 38 -13.21 -2.96 -11.40
CA THR A 38 -12.93 -2.10 -10.25
C THR A 38 -12.20 -0.83 -10.69
N LEU A 39 -12.74 0.35 -10.35
CA LEU A 39 -12.13 1.64 -10.70
C LEU A 39 -11.38 2.29 -9.54
N SER A 40 -11.77 1.97 -8.30
CA SER A 40 -11.22 2.56 -7.09
C SER A 40 -11.33 1.59 -5.93
N ILE A 41 -10.30 1.53 -5.10
CA ILE A 41 -10.22 0.75 -3.87
C ILE A 41 -9.89 1.72 -2.74
N THR A 42 -10.77 1.83 -1.76
CA THR A 42 -10.55 2.64 -0.55
C THR A 42 -10.19 1.73 0.60
N LEU A 43 -9.00 1.93 1.16
CA LEU A 43 -8.43 1.15 2.24
C LEU A 43 -8.48 1.98 3.52
N SER A 44 -9.24 1.51 4.51
CA SER A 44 -9.24 2.06 5.87
C SER A 44 -8.11 1.40 6.66
N ILE A 45 -7.06 2.18 6.97
CA ILE A 45 -5.84 1.69 7.64
C ILE A 45 -5.63 2.47 8.93
N PRO A 46 -6.21 2.02 10.06
CA PRO A 46 -6.04 2.68 11.34
C PRO A 46 -4.56 2.92 11.68
N GLY A 47 -4.24 4.15 12.09
CA GLY A 47 -2.88 4.55 12.42
C GLY A 47 -1.98 4.88 11.22
N PHE A 48 -2.45 4.79 9.98
CA PHE A 48 -1.69 5.29 8.85
C PHE A 48 -1.60 6.82 8.89
N ASN A 49 -0.40 7.39 8.76
CA ASN A 49 -0.19 8.83 8.65
C ASN A 49 0.90 9.09 7.60
N PRO A 50 0.62 9.83 6.51
CA PRO A 50 1.59 10.10 5.45
C PRO A 50 2.92 10.73 5.94
N THR A 51 2.94 11.37 7.11
CA THR A 51 4.17 11.94 7.70
C THR A 51 5.20 10.88 8.10
N ASN A 52 4.75 9.68 8.50
CA ASN A 52 5.63 8.61 9.00
C ASN A 52 5.26 7.22 8.47
N CYS A 53 4.43 7.16 7.43
CA CYS A 53 4.00 5.91 6.80
C CYS A 53 4.17 6.02 5.28
N VAL A 54 4.54 4.91 4.67
CA VAL A 54 4.56 4.72 3.21
C VAL A 54 3.55 3.65 2.81
N PHE A 55 2.94 3.84 1.64
CA PHE A 55 2.13 2.82 1.00
C PHE A 55 2.86 2.31 -0.25
N MET A 56 3.13 1.01 -0.30
CA MET A 56 3.86 0.37 -1.39
C MET A 56 2.94 -0.57 -2.16
N ILE A 57 3.08 -0.59 -3.48
CA ILE A 57 2.37 -1.51 -4.37
C ILE A 57 3.42 -2.33 -5.11
N ILE A 58 3.36 -3.65 -4.94
CA ILE A 58 4.31 -4.58 -5.53
C ILE A 58 3.54 -5.51 -6.46
N PRO A 59 3.77 -5.47 -7.79
CA PRO A 59 3.15 -6.40 -8.73
C PRO A 59 3.53 -7.83 -8.34
N THR A 60 2.56 -8.74 -8.42
CA THR A 60 2.77 -10.15 -8.02
C THR A 60 2.91 -11.09 -9.21
N ARG A 61 2.60 -10.62 -10.41
CA ARG A 61 2.60 -11.41 -11.65
C ARG A 61 3.56 -10.79 -12.66
N ALA A 62 4.34 -11.61 -13.34
CA ALA A 62 5.29 -11.14 -14.35
C ALA A 62 4.63 -10.40 -15.52
N GLN A 63 3.41 -10.81 -15.90
CA GLN A 63 2.64 -10.18 -16.97
C GLN A 63 2.21 -8.74 -16.68
N ASP A 64 2.18 -8.37 -15.40
CA ASP A 64 1.79 -7.04 -14.92
C ASP A 64 3.01 -6.09 -14.86
N VAL A 65 4.21 -6.59 -15.17
CA VAL A 65 5.44 -5.81 -15.21
C VAL A 65 5.71 -5.36 -16.65
N GLN A 66 5.90 -4.06 -16.85
CA GLN A 66 6.31 -3.51 -18.14
C GLN A 66 7.77 -3.86 -18.41
N LEU A 67 8.04 -4.53 -19.54
CA LEU A 67 9.38 -5.03 -19.89
C LEU A 67 10.18 -4.07 -20.76
N ALA A 68 9.53 -3.11 -21.42
CA ALA A 68 10.14 -2.14 -22.32
C ALA A 68 9.31 -0.85 -22.38
N GLU A 69 9.93 0.28 -22.70
CA GLU A 69 9.26 1.58 -22.79
C GLU A 69 8.18 1.63 -23.88
N ASN A 70 8.37 0.91 -24.99
CA ASN A 70 7.42 0.85 -26.12
C ASN A 70 6.44 -0.33 -26.04
N ASP A 71 6.12 -0.83 -24.85
CA ASP A 71 5.10 -1.85 -24.67
C ASP A 71 3.71 -1.27 -25.01
N GLY A 72 3.02 -1.86 -26.00
CA GLY A 72 1.67 -1.46 -26.41
C GLY A 72 0.62 -1.63 -25.31
N LEU A 73 0.93 -2.36 -24.25
CA LEU A 73 0.10 -2.52 -23.05
C LEU A 73 0.55 -1.64 -21.88
N GLY A 74 1.42 -0.65 -22.10
CA GLY A 74 2.00 0.19 -21.05
C GLY A 74 0.96 0.70 -20.04
N ASN A 75 -0.14 1.31 -20.52
CA ASN A 75 -1.21 1.80 -19.64
C ASN A 75 -1.87 0.71 -18.77
N SER A 76 -2.08 -0.48 -19.32
CA SER A 76 -2.66 -1.61 -18.57
C SER A 76 -1.71 -2.21 -17.53
N LYS A 77 -0.40 -2.01 -17.70
CA LYS A 77 0.64 -2.48 -16.77
C LYS A 77 1.17 -1.36 -15.85
N SER A 78 0.74 -0.13 -16.07
CA SER A 78 1.11 1.02 -15.25
C SER A 78 0.68 0.86 -13.80
N TYR A 79 1.47 1.41 -12.88
CA TYR A 79 1.07 1.49 -11.48
C TYR A 79 -0.21 2.33 -11.31
N PRO A 80 -1.12 1.91 -10.42
CA PRO A 80 -2.35 2.64 -10.15
C PRO A 80 -2.04 3.98 -9.48
N TYR A 81 -2.98 4.91 -9.60
CA TYR A 81 -2.89 6.21 -8.95
C TYR A 81 -3.23 6.09 -7.47
N VAL A 82 -2.36 6.57 -6.59
CA VAL A 82 -2.53 6.45 -5.14
C VAL A 82 -2.65 7.83 -4.51
N THR A 83 -3.64 7.99 -3.64
CA THR A 83 -3.76 9.14 -2.74
C THR A 83 -3.84 8.67 -1.31
N THR A 84 -3.09 9.33 -0.44
CA THR A 84 -2.98 8.97 0.97
C THR A 84 -3.52 10.07 1.86
N ALA A 85 -4.24 9.71 2.92
CA ALA A 85 -4.70 10.60 3.97
C ALA A 85 -4.50 9.92 5.33
N VAL A 86 -4.68 10.65 6.44
CA VAL A 86 -4.62 10.05 7.77
C VAL A 86 -5.71 8.97 7.88
N GLY A 87 -5.29 7.75 8.24
CA GLY A 87 -6.17 6.59 8.40
C GLY A 87 -6.67 5.95 7.09
N GLN A 88 -6.27 6.47 5.92
CA GLN A 88 -6.86 6.05 4.64
C GLN A 88 -5.86 6.07 3.48
N VAL A 89 -5.97 5.07 2.61
CA VAL A 89 -5.34 5.08 1.28
C VAL A 89 -6.41 4.81 0.23
N VAL A 90 -6.45 5.62 -0.82
CA VAL A 90 -7.32 5.41 -1.98
C VAL A 90 -6.46 5.11 -3.18
N VAL A 91 -6.72 3.97 -3.82
CA VAL A 91 -6.01 3.50 -5.01
C VAL A 91 -7.00 3.49 -6.17
N ARG A 92 -6.65 4.13 -7.28
CA ARG A 92 -7.49 4.24 -8.47
C ARG A 92 -6.82 3.58 -9.67
N ALA A 93 -7.64 2.95 -10.51
CA ALA A 93 -7.16 2.25 -11.70
C ALA A 93 -6.52 3.18 -12.75
N LYS A 94 -6.79 4.49 -12.66
CA LYS A 94 -6.17 5.53 -13.49
C LYS A 94 -6.12 6.87 -12.75
N ASN A 95 -5.29 7.77 -13.28
CA ASN A 95 -5.21 9.15 -12.78
C ASN A 95 -6.60 9.83 -12.93
N PRO A 96 -7.10 10.54 -11.90
CA PRO A 96 -8.34 11.30 -11.97
C PRO A 96 -8.42 12.32 -13.13
N SER A 97 -7.28 12.83 -13.61
CA SER A 97 -7.22 13.74 -14.75
C SER A 97 -7.16 13.04 -16.11
N ALA A 98 -7.08 11.71 -16.15
CA ALA A 98 -7.02 10.97 -17.40
C ALA A 98 -8.38 10.99 -18.12
N ASP A 99 -8.34 11.12 -19.45
CA ASP A 99 -9.53 11.10 -20.29
C ASP A 99 -10.31 9.76 -20.16
N ALA A 100 -11.60 9.78 -20.55
CA ALA A 100 -12.45 8.60 -20.54
C ALA A 100 -11.89 7.48 -21.43
N THR A 101 -11.22 7.82 -22.53
CA THR A 101 -10.64 6.88 -23.50
C THR A 101 -9.32 6.25 -23.07
N VAL A 102 -8.67 6.77 -22.01
CA VAL A 102 -7.41 6.22 -21.51
C VAL A 102 -7.66 4.87 -20.86
N THR A 103 -6.95 3.85 -21.36
CA THR A 103 -6.94 2.51 -20.80
C THR A 103 -6.51 2.54 -19.34
N GLN A 104 -7.28 1.89 -18.48
CA GLN A 104 -6.95 1.75 -17.06
C GLN A 104 -5.90 0.65 -16.82
N THR A 105 -5.23 0.73 -15.68
CA THR A 105 -4.40 -0.37 -15.20
C THR A 105 -5.25 -1.62 -14.97
N ALA A 106 -4.68 -2.78 -15.26
CA ALA A 106 -5.28 -4.09 -15.03
C ALA A 106 -4.45 -4.96 -14.08
N ILE A 107 -3.47 -4.35 -13.39
CA ILE A 107 -2.50 -5.10 -12.59
C ILE A 107 -3.15 -5.79 -11.38
N VAL A 108 -2.55 -6.91 -10.98
CA VAL A 108 -2.81 -7.56 -9.70
C VAL A 108 -1.56 -7.50 -8.83
N ALA A 109 -1.66 -6.71 -7.76
CA ALA A 109 -0.54 -6.37 -6.91
C ALA A 109 -0.85 -6.63 -5.44
N ARG A 110 0.21 -6.66 -4.63
CA ARG A 110 0.12 -6.66 -3.18
C ARG A 110 0.44 -5.27 -2.66
N GLY A 111 -0.47 -4.73 -1.87
CA GLY A 111 -0.28 -3.47 -1.18
C GLY A 111 0.25 -3.69 0.23
N TYR A 112 1.12 -2.78 0.68
CA TYR A 112 1.67 -2.75 2.02
C TYR A 112 1.63 -1.33 2.58
N ALA A 113 1.10 -1.17 3.78
CA ALA A 113 1.24 0.07 4.54
C ALA A 113 2.29 -0.14 5.63
N VAL A 114 3.39 0.62 5.57
CA VAL A 114 4.51 0.49 6.48
C VAL A 114 4.71 1.81 7.21
N ARG A 115 4.66 1.75 8.54
CA ARG A 115 5.08 2.84 9.41
C ARG A 115 6.56 2.71 9.69
N PHE A 116 7.28 3.82 9.66
CA PHE A 116 8.67 3.89 10.10
C PHE A 116 8.77 4.74 11.37
N LYS A 117 9.77 4.42 12.19
CA LYS A 117 10.13 5.25 13.33
C LYS A 117 10.84 6.50 12.82
N VAL A 118 10.36 7.67 13.26
CA VAL A 118 11.04 8.96 13.07
C VAL A 118 11.92 9.24 14.29
#